data_AF-A0A2W2AA57-F1
#
_entry.id   AF-A0A2W2AA57-F1
#
_cell.length_a   1.000
_cell.length_b   1.000
_cell.length_c   1.000
_cell.angle_alpha   90.00
_cell.angle_beta   90.00
_cell.angle_gamma   90.00
#
_symmetry.space_group_name_H-M   'P 1'
#
loop_
_entity.id
_entity.type
_entity.pdbx_description
1 polymer ?
#
loop_
_entity_poly.entity_id
_entity_poly.type
_entity_poly.pdbx_seq_one_letter_code
_entity_poly.pdbx_strand_id
1 'polypeptide(L)'
;MSDQQPTSKSVPARLRGAVAAARRSAARRPVPWIAGGLAGVLVLGSGGAVAVAAATMPSRPVAAPSTSAAPRTPASTPRATRTPSAAPTADARAVPDETTGPKALCTCTIDDAASAAGLGSFEGFVMDAETGETLFSKDGDEAAQTGSVMKTLTSATALAVLGGDHRIPTTVTREADGTIALVGHGDATLSAGGGTVYPGAPTLAQLAQQVKAQLGDAPVTTIVADDSYWDDADAWDPTWPENERTIGYQPRVTALMVDGDRANPSAATSPRSTDPVGRAGAAFRTALADAGVAGAADAQVVQRATTSTDTIASVSSQPVSTLIGQMIPNSDNTLAEMLARVSSKESGAGGSAASLTGVYQDALAGYGVDPAGIAIKDGSGESAANAVSPSFVAHLMVRVAAGEEGLGVLSESLPVAGVSGTLASRFTGANAVARGRVHAKTGWIDSANTLGGWIDAADGTRLTFAFYAIGSSRAAALPALDAVTAATYSCGGDLTSS
;
A
#
# COMPACT_ATOMS: atom_id res chain seq x y z
N MET A 1 -71.27 -39.92 0.99
CA MET A 1 -71.00 -39.82 2.45
C MET A 1 -70.37 -41.13 2.90
N SER A 2 -69.48 -41.07 3.89
CA SER A 2 -68.98 -42.19 4.71
C SER A 2 -68.40 -43.44 4.00
N ASP A 3 -67.07 -43.50 3.99
CA ASP A 3 -66.22 -44.68 4.31
C ASP A 3 -64.77 -44.17 4.41
N GLN A 4 -63.85 -44.67 5.26
CA GLN A 4 -63.88 -45.89 6.09
C GLN A 4 -63.07 -45.73 7.42
N GLN A 5 -63.12 -46.78 8.24
CA GLN A 5 -62.47 -47.07 9.54
C GLN A 5 -60.91 -47.17 9.53
N PRO A 6 -60.20 -47.54 10.64
CA PRO A 6 -60.29 -47.19 12.08
C PRO A 6 -58.90 -46.85 12.71
N THR A 7 -58.75 -46.93 14.04
CA THR A 7 -57.58 -46.46 14.85
C THR A 7 -56.71 -47.58 15.46
N SER A 8 -55.39 -47.34 15.68
CA SER A 8 -54.69 -47.81 16.90
C SER A 8 -53.38 -47.08 17.28
N LYS A 9 -53.31 -46.64 18.56
CA LYS A 9 -52.19 -46.52 19.55
C LYS A 9 -50.73 -46.13 19.18
N SER A 10 -50.28 -45.00 19.77
CA SER A 10 -48.95 -44.75 20.44
C SER A 10 -47.68 -44.74 19.53
N VAL A 11 -46.49 -44.20 19.82
CA VAL A 11 -45.65 -43.70 20.97
C VAL A 11 -44.74 -42.55 20.41
N PRO A 12 -44.06 -41.59 21.12
CA PRO A 12 -43.87 -41.25 22.56
C PRO A 12 -44.30 -39.77 22.88
N ALA A 13 -43.57 -39.05 23.76
CA ALA A 13 -43.70 -37.61 24.05
C ALA A 13 -42.34 -36.88 24.15
N ARG A 14 -42.19 -35.70 23.51
CA ARG A 14 -41.20 -34.64 23.79
C ARG A 14 -41.66 -33.33 23.12
N LEU A 15 -42.39 -32.45 23.82
CA LEU A 15 -42.60 -31.01 23.48
C LEU A 15 -43.50 -30.30 24.53
N ARG A 16 -43.04 -30.25 25.79
CA ARG A 16 -43.57 -29.34 26.83
C ARG A 16 -42.38 -28.85 27.67
N GLY A 17 -42.13 -27.55 27.70
CA GLY A 17 -40.93 -26.99 28.36
C GLY A 17 -40.51 -25.58 27.92
N ALA A 18 -41.41 -24.78 27.35
CA ALA A 18 -41.18 -23.35 27.25
C ALA A 18 -41.47 -22.67 28.60
N VAL A 19 -40.77 -21.57 28.91
CA VAL A 19 -40.92 -20.73 30.12
C VAL A 19 -40.48 -21.40 31.44
N ALA A 20 -39.16 -21.40 31.74
CA ALA A 20 -38.61 -21.35 33.12
C ALA A 20 -37.06 -21.17 33.25
N ALA A 21 -36.36 -20.46 32.35
CA ALA A 21 -34.88 -20.32 32.45
C ALA A 21 -34.31 -19.00 31.90
N ALA A 22 -34.70 -17.85 32.48
CA ALA A 22 -34.29 -16.53 32.00
C ALA A 22 -34.01 -15.48 33.10
N ARG A 23 -33.36 -15.87 34.22
CA ARG A 23 -32.81 -14.94 35.23
C ARG A 23 -31.53 -15.49 35.86
N ARG A 24 -30.57 -14.58 36.10
CA ARG A 24 -29.16 -14.84 36.51
C ARG A 24 -28.36 -15.44 35.34
N SER A 25 -27.18 -14.95 34.95
CA SER A 25 -26.23 -14.07 35.63
C SER A 25 -25.81 -12.84 34.79
N ALA A 26 -26.28 -11.64 35.16
CA ALA A 26 -25.81 -10.38 34.59
C ALA A 26 -24.63 -9.83 35.40
N ALA A 27 -23.41 -10.36 35.16
CA ALA A 27 -22.19 -9.88 35.78
C ALA A 27 -21.56 -8.75 34.94
N ARG A 28 -21.74 -7.50 35.36
CA ARG A 28 -21.16 -6.32 34.68
C ARG A 28 -19.64 -6.34 34.80
N ARG A 29 -18.92 -6.23 33.68
CA ARG A 29 -17.53 -5.74 33.63
C ARG A 29 -17.54 -4.37 32.92
N PRO A 30 -16.91 -3.32 33.48
CA PRO A 30 -16.87 -2.02 32.84
C PRO A 30 -15.90 -2.03 31.64
N VAL A 31 -16.34 -1.51 30.50
CA VAL A 31 -15.44 -1.12 29.41
C VAL A 31 -14.96 0.31 29.71
N PRO A 32 -13.64 0.54 29.87
CA PRO A 32 -13.14 1.89 30.10
C PRO A 32 -13.24 2.71 28.80
N TRP A 33 -14.11 3.72 28.80
CA TRP A 33 -14.11 4.74 27.76
C TRP A 33 -12.88 5.64 27.94
N ILE A 34 -11.89 5.54 27.04
CA ILE A 34 -10.81 6.53 26.97
C ILE A 34 -11.26 7.64 26.04
N ALA A 35 -11.82 8.69 26.62
CA ALA A 35 -12.06 9.95 25.93
C ALA A 35 -10.80 10.81 26.05
N GLY A 36 -10.16 11.07 24.91
CA GLY A 36 -9.09 12.05 24.74
C GLY A 36 -9.08 12.51 23.28
N GLY A 37 -8.76 13.76 22.96
CA GLY A 37 -8.31 14.82 23.84
C GLY A 37 -7.63 15.91 23.03
N LEU A 38 -8.36 16.52 22.09
CA LEU A 38 -7.83 17.46 21.10
C LEU A 38 -7.32 18.75 21.74
N ALA A 39 -6.03 18.75 22.11
CA ALA A 39 -5.29 19.94 22.47
C ALA A 39 -4.82 20.65 21.18
N GLY A 40 -5.54 21.70 20.78
CA GLY A 40 -5.16 22.52 19.64
C GLY A 40 -3.93 23.37 19.93
N VAL A 41 -2.90 23.27 19.10
CA VAL A 41 -1.72 24.16 19.14
C VAL A 41 -1.89 25.26 18.10
N LEU A 42 -2.05 26.51 18.56
CA LEU A 42 -1.90 27.68 17.70
C LEU A 42 -0.41 27.91 17.42
N VAL A 43 -0.07 28.13 16.14
CA VAL A 43 1.14 28.88 15.76
C VAL A 43 0.70 30.04 14.88
N LEU A 44 0.96 31.26 15.35
CA LEU A 44 0.72 32.49 14.58
C LEU A 44 1.91 32.73 13.63
N GLY A 45 1.60 33.24 12.44
CA GLY A 45 2.56 33.28 11.33
C GLY A 45 3.47 34.50 11.28
N SER A 46 4.60 34.31 10.62
CA SER A 46 5.35 35.31 9.85
C SER A 46 5.83 34.60 8.57
N GLY A 47 5.95 35.25 7.41
CA GLY A 47 5.88 36.68 7.15
C GLY A 47 7.09 37.13 6.34
N GLY A 48 7.24 36.64 5.11
CA GLY A 48 8.38 36.94 4.25
C GLY A 48 8.10 36.58 2.80
N ALA A 49 8.09 37.58 1.92
CA ALA A 49 7.96 37.39 0.47
C ALA A 49 9.33 37.52 -0.20
N VAL A 50 9.62 36.66 -1.18
CA VAL A 50 10.77 36.78 -2.08
C VAL A 50 10.27 36.64 -3.52
N ALA A 51 10.84 37.43 -4.43
CA ALA A 51 10.27 37.70 -5.74
C ALA A 51 10.60 36.64 -6.81
N VAL A 52 9.70 36.50 -7.79
CA VAL A 52 9.93 35.75 -9.03
C VAL A 52 10.95 36.50 -9.89
N ALA A 53 11.99 35.81 -10.35
CA ALA A 53 12.98 36.33 -11.29
C ALA A 53 13.18 35.35 -12.46
N ALA A 54 12.44 35.55 -13.55
CA ALA A 54 12.65 34.82 -14.80
C ALA A 54 13.84 35.43 -15.56
N ALA A 55 14.82 34.60 -15.92
CA ALA A 55 16.01 35.02 -16.68
C ALA A 55 16.08 34.29 -18.03
N THR A 56 15.69 34.98 -19.11
CA THR A 56 15.76 34.46 -20.48
C THR A 56 17.18 34.49 -21.03
N MET A 57 17.59 33.43 -21.74
CA MET A 57 18.89 33.35 -22.39
C MET A 57 18.99 34.30 -23.60
N PRO A 58 20.07 35.08 -23.77
CA PRO A 58 20.37 35.80 -24.99
C PRO A 58 21.35 35.02 -25.88
N SER A 59 20.89 34.53 -27.03
CA SER A 59 21.78 34.06 -28.10
C SER A 59 22.47 35.24 -28.82
N ARG A 60 23.67 35.02 -29.38
CA ARG A 60 24.41 36.01 -30.17
C ARG A 60 24.93 35.43 -31.49
N PRO A 61 25.00 36.22 -32.58
CA PRO A 61 25.19 35.71 -33.94
C PRO A 61 26.65 35.60 -34.39
N VAL A 62 26.82 34.91 -35.52
CA VAL A 62 28.09 34.68 -36.25
C VAL A 62 28.60 35.97 -36.94
N ALA A 63 29.92 36.09 -37.06
CA ALA A 63 30.60 37.02 -37.98
C ALA A 63 31.52 36.25 -38.94
N ALA A 64 31.72 36.79 -40.15
CA ALA A 64 32.31 36.10 -41.30
C ALA A 64 33.84 36.36 -41.47
N PRO A 65 34.57 35.61 -42.32
CA PRO A 65 36.03 35.57 -42.32
C PRO A 65 36.71 36.61 -43.21
N SER A 66 38.03 36.80 -43.02
CA SER A 66 38.92 37.56 -43.90
C SER A 66 40.14 36.72 -44.32
N THR A 67 40.41 36.63 -45.61
CA THR A 67 41.54 35.87 -46.19
C THR A 67 42.71 36.79 -46.56
N SER A 68 43.94 36.26 -46.53
CA SER A 68 45.09 36.82 -47.25
C SER A 68 46.09 35.70 -47.61
N ALA A 69 46.95 35.94 -48.59
CA ALA A 69 47.58 34.88 -49.40
C ALA A 69 49.04 34.53 -49.03
N ALA A 70 49.43 33.30 -49.33
CA ALA A 70 50.82 32.81 -49.28
C ALA A 70 51.59 33.09 -50.59
N PRO A 71 52.93 32.92 -50.59
CA PRO A 71 53.47 31.97 -51.57
C PRO A 71 54.68 31.11 -51.11
N ARG A 72 54.46 29.78 -51.16
CA ARG A 72 55.26 28.77 -51.91
C ARG A 72 56.80 28.66 -51.73
N THR A 73 57.22 27.61 -50.97
CA THR A 73 58.17 26.52 -51.35
C THR A 73 59.64 26.85 -51.75
N PRO A 74 60.61 25.87 -51.74
CA PRO A 74 60.47 24.41 -51.65
C PRO A 74 61.26 23.72 -50.51
N ALA A 75 61.20 22.39 -50.49
CA ALA A 75 61.70 21.52 -49.42
C ALA A 75 63.15 21.02 -49.63
N SER A 76 63.75 20.51 -48.55
CA SER A 76 64.89 19.59 -48.61
C SER A 76 64.88 18.60 -47.45
N THR A 77 65.13 17.32 -47.76
CA THR A 77 65.32 16.20 -46.83
C THR A 77 66.13 15.11 -47.56
N PRO A 78 66.76 14.13 -46.89
CA PRO A 78 67.00 13.99 -45.45
C PRO A 78 68.50 13.74 -45.12
N ARG A 79 68.84 13.65 -43.82
CA ARG A 79 69.89 12.72 -43.38
C ARG A 79 69.52 12.08 -42.05
N ALA A 80 69.51 10.76 -42.00
CA ALA A 80 69.17 10.02 -40.79
C ALA A 80 70.35 9.98 -39.81
N THR A 81 70.07 10.30 -38.54
CA THR A 81 70.95 10.04 -37.40
C THR A 81 70.22 9.03 -36.50
N ARG A 82 70.90 7.95 -36.12
CA ARG A 82 70.31 6.89 -35.27
C ARG A 82 70.42 7.29 -33.80
N THR A 83 69.30 7.67 -33.19
CA THR A 83 69.17 7.81 -31.74
C THR A 83 69.00 6.42 -31.09
N PRO A 84 69.61 6.12 -29.94
CA PRO A 84 69.39 4.84 -29.24
C PRO A 84 67.93 4.65 -28.84
N SER A 85 67.47 3.39 -28.79
CA SER A 85 66.18 3.06 -28.16
C SER A 85 66.26 3.36 -26.67
N ALA A 86 65.25 4.03 -26.13
CA ALA A 86 65.01 3.99 -24.69
C ALA A 86 64.70 2.55 -24.26
N ALA A 87 65.10 2.18 -23.04
CA ALA A 87 64.61 0.99 -22.38
C ALA A 87 63.16 1.24 -21.89
N PRO A 88 62.30 0.21 -21.81
CA PRO A 88 60.96 0.37 -21.26
C PRO A 88 61.04 0.76 -19.78
N THR A 89 60.42 1.88 -19.42
CA THR A 89 60.12 2.20 -18.02
C THR A 89 59.19 1.12 -17.48
N ALA A 90 59.55 0.49 -16.36
CA ALA A 90 58.66 -0.47 -15.71
C ALA A 90 57.41 0.25 -15.18
N ASP A 91 56.24 -0.37 -15.31
CA ASP A 91 54.99 0.18 -14.80
C ASP A 91 55.06 0.45 -13.29
N ALA A 92 54.42 1.53 -12.86
CA ALA A 92 54.31 1.85 -11.45
C ALA A 92 53.55 0.70 -10.74
N ARG A 93 54.17 0.08 -9.73
CA ARG A 93 53.51 -0.94 -8.92
C ARG A 93 52.24 -0.35 -8.32
N ALA A 94 51.11 -1.01 -8.58
CA ALA A 94 49.85 -0.67 -7.94
C ALA A 94 50.03 -0.62 -6.41
N VAL A 95 49.72 0.53 -5.83
CA VAL A 95 49.51 0.67 -4.38
C VAL A 95 48.13 0.05 -4.12
N PRO A 96 47.98 -0.87 -3.16
CA PRO A 96 46.65 -1.32 -2.75
C PRO A 96 45.81 -0.13 -2.27
N ASP A 97 44.50 -0.20 -2.47
CA ASP A 97 43.57 0.75 -1.85
C ASP A 97 43.75 0.80 -0.33
N GLU A 98 43.31 1.90 0.30
CA GLU A 98 43.47 2.09 1.74
C GLU A 98 42.94 0.88 2.50
N THR A 99 43.83 0.25 3.28
CA THR A 99 43.46 -0.96 4.03
C THR A 99 42.38 -0.57 5.01
N THR A 100 41.19 -1.15 4.86
CA THR A 100 40.05 -0.90 5.74
C THR A 100 40.49 -1.02 7.20
N GLY A 101 40.19 0.04 7.97
CA GLY A 101 40.53 0.08 9.38
C GLY A 101 39.97 -1.14 10.12
N PRO A 102 40.56 -1.55 11.25
CA PRO A 102 40.12 -2.74 11.98
C PRO A 102 38.65 -2.60 12.37
N LYS A 103 37.77 -3.32 11.67
CA LYS A 103 36.36 -3.48 12.09
C LYS A 103 36.34 -4.09 13.50
N ALA A 104 35.35 -3.68 14.29
CA ALA A 104 35.00 -4.43 15.49
C ALA A 104 34.62 -5.87 15.07
N LEU A 105 34.91 -6.84 15.94
CA LEU A 105 34.40 -8.19 15.75
C LEU A 105 32.96 -8.21 16.28
N CYS A 106 31.98 -8.24 15.36
CA CYS A 106 30.59 -8.52 15.69
C CYS A 106 30.53 -9.87 16.44
N THR A 107 29.83 -9.89 17.58
CA THR A 107 29.82 -11.04 18.52
C THR A 107 28.44 -11.36 19.08
N CYS A 108 27.41 -10.59 18.71
CA CYS A 108 26.03 -10.86 19.08
C CYS A 108 25.35 -11.68 17.98
N THR A 109 24.58 -12.69 18.36
CA THR A 109 23.79 -13.52 17.44
C THR A 109 22.34 -13.57 17.91
N ILE A 110 21.42 -13.72 16.95
CA ILE A 110 19.99 -13.93 17.18
C ILE A 110 19.54 -15.38 16.93
N ASP A 111 20.45 -16.32 16.69
CA ASP A 111 20.14 -17.68 16.21
C ASP A 111 19.16 -18.47 17.09
N ASP A 112 19.27 -18.37 18.42
CA ASP A 112 18.34 -18.98 19.37
C ASP A 112 16.90 -18.44 19.18
N ALA A 113 16.77 -17.14 18.91
CA ALA A 113 15.49 -16.49 18.66
C ALA A 113 14.97 -16.78 17.24
N ALA A 114 15.85 -16.74 16.23
CA ALA A 114 15.60 -17.11 14.84
C ALA A 114 15.36 -18.62 14.63
N SER A 115 15.53 -19.43 15.67
CA SER A 115 15.23 -20.88 15.70
C SER A 115 14.12 -21.23 16.69
N ALA A 116 13.43 -20.23 17.25
CA ALA A 116 12.28 -20.44 18.11
C ALA A 116 11.15 -21.16 17.34
N ALA A 117 10.69 -22.30 17.85
CA ALA A 117 9.67 -23.14 17.19
C ALA A 117 8.34 -22.44 16.86
N GLY A 118 8.07 -21.28 17.48
CA GLY A 118 6.93 -20.43 17.13
C GLY A 118 7.04 -19.75 15.76
N LEU A 119 8.21 -19.74 15.12
CA LEU A 119 8.41 -19.17 13.78
C LEU A 119 8.05 -20.14 12.65
N GLY A 120 7.99 -21.46 12.90
CA GLY A 120 7.77 -22.45 11.83
C GLY A 120 8.98 -22.55 10.91
N SER A 121 8.77 -22.49 9.59
CA SER A 121 9.85 -22.20 8.63
C SER A 121 10.17 -20.71 8.72
N PHE A 122 11.34 -20.37 9.24
CA PHE A 122 11.76 -18.98 9.44
C PHE A 122 12.71 -18.51 8.34
N GLU A 123 12.25 -17.51 7.60
CA GLU A 123 13.06 -16.77 6.62
C GLU A 123 13.30 -15.36 7.19
N GLY A 124 14.53 -14.86 7.13
CA GLY A 124 14.87 -13.60 7.77
C GLY A 124 16.16 -12.96 7.28
N PHE A 125 16.16 -11.62 7.24
CA PHE A 125 17.28 -10.80 6.78
C PHE A 125 17.40 -9.52 7.62
N VAL A 126 18.62 -9.14 7.97
CA VAL A 126 18.96 -7.89 8.67
C VAL A 126 20.20 -7.27 8.05
N MET A 127 20.14 -5.95 7.79
CA MET A 127 21.23 -5.18 7.19
C MET A 127 21.36 -3.81 7.85
N ASP A 128 22.60 -3.37 8.06
CA ASP A 128 22.93 -2.01 8.48
C ASP A 128 22.54 -0.98 7.40
N ALA A 129 21.79 0.05 7.79
CA ALA A 129 21.17 0.98 6.85
C ALA A 129 22.10 2.11 6.35
N GLU A 130 23.27 2.31 6.97
CA GLU A 130 24.23 3.34 6.57
C GLU A 130 25.34 2.77 5.67
N THR A 131 25.76 1.54 5.95
CA THR A 131 26.87 0.84 5.26
C THR A 131 26.41 -0.16 4.21
N GLY A 132 25.17 -0.66 4.29
CA GLY A 132 24.67 -1.76 3.46
C GLY A 132 25.25 -3.14 3.85
N GLU A 133 25.87 -3.27 5.03
CA GLU A 133 26.42 -4.55 5.48
C GLU A 133 25.30 -5.49 5.96
N THR A 134 25.20 -6.67 5.34
CA THR A 134 24.28 -7.73 5.78
C THR A 134 24.79 -8.33 7.09
N LEU A 135 24.06 -8.11 8.19
CA LEU A 135 24.43 -8.58 9.52
C LEU A 135 23.82 -9.95 9.86
N PHE A 136 22.71 -10.32 9.22
CA PHE A 136 22.08 -11.62 9.36
C PHE A 136 21.32 -11.99 8.09
N SER A 137 21.46 -13.22 7.61
CA SER A 137 20.58 -13.82 6.61
C SER A 137 20.38 -15.30 6.91
N LYS A 138 19.12 -15.73 6.90
CA LYS A 138 18.70 -17.14 7.00
C LYS A 138 17.52 -17.33 6.07
N ASP A 139 17.76 -18.06 4.97
CA ASP A 139 16.83 -18.19 3.84
C ASP A 139 16.35 -16.81 3.33
N GLY A 140 17.17 -15.77 3.53
CA GLY A 140 16.77 -14.36 3.39
C GLY A 140 16.53 -13.89 1.96
N ASP A 141 17.05 -14.59 0.96
CA ASP A 141 16.83 -14.32 -0.45
C ASP A 141 15.73 -15.21 -1.08
N GLU A 142 15.18 -16.18 -0.34
CA GLU A 142 14.06 -17.00 -0.80
C GLU A 142 12.76 -16.17 -0.86
N ALA A 143 12.03 -16.27 -1.98
CA ALA A 143 10.87 -15.43 -2.25
C ALA A 143 9.56 -16.09 -1.75
N ALA A 144 8.92 -15.49 -0.75
CA ALA A 144 7.78 -16.08 -0.06
C ALA A 144 6.58 -15.14 0.12
N GLN A 145 5.47 -15.70 0.61
CA GLN A 145 4.23 -14.97 0.87
C GLN A 145 4.39 -13.90 1.96
N THR A 146 4.30 -12.64 1.55
CA THR A 146 4.57 -11.47 2.41
C THR A 146 3.50 -11.17 3.45
N GLY A 147 2.27 -11.64 3.26
CA GLY A 147 1.11 -11.07 3.94
C GLY A 147 1.00 -9.55 3.70
N SER A 148 0.30 -8.84 4.59
CA SER A 148 0.21 -7.37 4.56
C SER A 148 1.52 -6.56 4.73
N VAL A 149 2.71 -7.17 4.64
CA VAL A 149 3.96 -6.45 4.33
C VAL A 149 3.93 -5.94 2.88
N MET A 150 3.25 -6.62 1.95
CA MET A 150 3.09 -6.18 0.55
C MET A 150 2.70 -4.70 0.41
N LYS A 151 1.87 -4.20 1.32
CA LYS A 151 1.40 -2.80 1.34
C LYS A 151 2.53 -1.77 1.37
N THR A 152 3.75 -2.11 1.81
CA THR A 152 4.92 -1.20 1.70
C THR A 152 5.41 -1.09 0.27
N LEU A 153 5.52 -2.20 -0.47
CA LEU A 153 5.80 -2.22 -1.91
C LEU A 153 4.70 -1.47 -2.66
N THR A 154 3.43 -1.75 -2.39
CA THR A 154 2.29 -1.04 -3.00
C THR A 154 2.32 0.47 -2.76
N SER A 155 2.73 0.90 -1.56
CA SER A 155 2.90 2.33 -1.25
C SER A 155 4.05 2.94 -2.03
N ALA A 156 5.20 2.27 -2.12
CA ALA A 156 6.35 2.73 -2.90
C ALA A 156 6.01 2.78 -4.41
N THR A 157 5.40 1.73 -4.98
CA THR A 157 4.89 1.72 -6.36
C THR A 157 3.92 2.87 -6.61
N ALA A 158 2.95 3.12 -5.72
CA ALA A 158 1.99 4.21 -5.88
C ALA A 158 2.66 5.60 -5.78
N LEU A 159 3.68 5.77 -4.94
CA LEU A 159 4.45 7.01 -4.84
C LEU A 159 5.32 7.26 -6.08
N ALA A 160 5.93 6.22 -6.65
CA ALA A 160 6.71 6.31 -7.88
C ALA A 160 5.86 6.58 -9.13
N VAL A 161 4.69 5.93 -9.24
CA VAL A 161 3.83 6.02 -10.44
C VAL A 161 2.87 7.21 -10.39
N LEU A 162 2.22 7.46 -9.26
CA LEU A 162 1.17 8.49 -9.13
C LEU A 162 1.69 9.77 -8.48
N GLY A 163 2.63 9.66 -7.54
CA GLY A 163 3.06 10.76 -6.68
C GLY A 163 2.10 11.04 -5.52
N GLY A 164 2.63 11.57 -4.42
CA GLY A 164 1.90 11.72 -3.15
C GLY A 164 0.69 12.68 -3.19
N ASP A 165 0.61 13.57 -4.18
CA ASP A 165 -0.49 14.55 -4.35
C ASP A 165 -1.61 14.08 -5.30
N HIS A 166 -1.43 12.98 -6.02
CA HIS A 166 -2.43 12.46 -6.96
C HIS A 166 -3.75 12.14 -6.24
N ARG A 167 -4.87 12.36 -6.92
CA ARG A 167 -6.23 12.10 -6.41
C ARG A 167 -7.04 11.38 -7.47
N ILE A 168 -7.71 10.32 -7.06
CA ILE A 168 -8.50 9.45 -7.92
C ILE A 168 -9.87 10.11 -8.11
N PRO A 169 -10.34 10.37 -9.35
CA PRO A 169 -11.64 11.01 -9.57
C PRO A 169 -12.80 10.01 -9.46
N THR A 170 -13.99 10.52 -9.12
CA THR A 170 -15.25 9.92 -9.52
C THR A 170 -16.04 10.99 -10.26
N THR A 171 -16.52 10.69 -11.47
CA THR A 171 -17.22 11.65 -12.31
C THR A 171 -18.67 11.23 -12.54
N VAL A 172 -19.49 12.19 -13.00
CA VAL A 172 -20.81 11.91 -13.57
C VAL A 172 -20.84 12.46 -14.99
N THR A 173 -21.15 11.61 -15.97
CA THR A 173 -21.34 12.02 -17.37
C THR A 173 -22.83 12.15 -17.71
N ARG A 174 -23.15 13.05 -18.65
CA ARG A 174 -24.47 13.16 -19.27
C ARG A 174 -24.53 12.25 -20.49
N GLU A 175 -25.54 11.40 -20.52
CA GLU A 175 -25.82 10.48 -21.62
C GLU A 175 -27.13 10.91 -22.33
N ALA A 176 -27.65 10.10 -23.26
CA ALA A 176 -28.89 10.41 -23.99
C ALA A 176 -30.17 10.17 -23.15
N ASP A 177 -31.28 10.78 -23.58
CA ASP A 177 -32.66 10.42 -23.19
C ASP A 177 -32.98 10.39 -21.68
N GLY A 178 -32.35 11.28 -20.90
CA GLY A 178 -32.50 11.36 -19.43
C GLY A 178 -31.58 10.40 -18.67
N THR A 179 -30.57 9.83 -19.34
CA THR A 179 -29.54 8.99 -18.72
C THR A 179 -28.36 9.84 -18.23
N ILE A 180 -27.77 9.43 -17.10
CA ILE A 180 -26.45 9.87 -16.64
C ILE A 180 -25.63 8.63 -16.23
N ALA A 181 -24.30 8.72 -16.27
CA ALA A 181 -23.44 7.65 -15.74
C ALA A 181 -22.62 8.14 -14.54
N LEU A 182 -22.59 7.36 -13.45
CA LEU A 182 -21.60 7.47 -12.39
C LEU A 182 -20.39 6.62 -12.78
N VAL A 183 -19.23 7.25 -12.99
CA VAL A 183 -18.03 6.60 -13.51
C VAL A 183 -16.94 6.56 -12.43
N GLY A 184 -16.67 5.36 -11.92
CA GLY A 184 -15.62 5.11 -10.93
C GLY A 184 -14.27 4.92 -11.59
N HIS A 185 -13.26 5.68 -11.14
CA HIS A 185 -11.88 5.55 -11.61
C HIS A 185 -10.99 4.86 -10.56
N GLY A 186 -11.59 4.04 -9.69
CA GLY A 186 -10.93 3.29 -8.63
C GLY A 186 -11.08 3.84 -7.21
N ASP A 187 -11.69 5.01 -7.01
CA ASP A 187 -11.80 5.62 -5.67
C ASP A 187 -12.71 4.82 -4.73
N ALA A 188 -12.10 3.89 -3.98
CA ALA A 188 -12.78 3.08 -2.99
C ALA A 188 -13.15 3.85 -1.70
N THR A 189 -12.77 5.13 -1.58
CA THR A 189 -13.08 5.96 -0.39
C THR A 189 -14.40 6.71 -0.48
N LEU A 190 -14.91 6.91 -1.70
CA LEU A 190 -16.16 7.63 -2.00
C LEU A 190 -17.29 7.23 -1.04
N SER A 191 -17.78 8.16 -0.23
CA SER A 191 -18.75 7.84 0.81
C SER A 191 -20.19 8.06 0.35
N ALA A 192 -21.06 7.11 0.69
CA ALA A 192 -22.51 7.25 0.59
C ALA A 192 -23.09 8.20 1.66
N GLY A 193 -22.29 8.55 2.68
CA GLY A 193 -22.71 9.35 3.82
C GLY A 193 -23.15 8.49 5.02
N GLY A 194 -23.57 9.15 6.10
CA GLY A 194 -23.91 8.49 7.37
C GLY A 194 -22.72 8.15 8.28
N GLY A 195 -21.49 8.35 7.81
CA GLY A 195 -20.24 8.15 8.55
C GLY A 195 -19.34 7.12 7.85
N THR A 196 -18.02 7.32 7.88
CA THR A 196 -17.07 6.49 7.11
C THR A 196 -15.75 6.29 7.85
N VAL A 197 -15.04 5.21 7.56
CA VAL A 197 -13.67 4.94 8.07
C VAL A 197 -12.58 5.68 7.32
N TYR A 198 -12.92 6.47 6.29
CA TYR A 198 -11.99 7.30 5.52
C TYR A 198 -12.23 8.80 5.78
N PRO A 199 -11.69 9.40 6.87
CA PRO A 199 -11.87 10.81 7.17
C PRO A 199 -11.50 11.73 5.99
N GLY A 200 -12.39 12.67 5.68
CA GLY A 200 -12.21 13.62 4.57
C GLY A 200 -12.51 13.08 3.18
N ALA A 201 -13.17 11.92 3.06
CA ALA A 201 -13.55 11.34 1.77
C ALA A 201 -14.55 12.23 1.00
N PRO A 202 -14.51 12.19 -0.35
CA PRO A 202 -15.58 12.75 -1.17
C PRO A 202 -16.89 11.99 -0.93
N THR A 203 -18.02 12.61 -1.27
CA THR A 203 -19.36 12.06 -1.01
C THR A 203 -20.24 12.05 -2.26
N LEU A 204 -21.12 11.05 -2.35
CA LEU A 204 -22.18 11.02 -3.36
C LEU A 204 -23.12 12.24 -3.28
N ALA A 205 -23.29 12.82 -2.09
CA ALA A 205 -24.07 14.05 -1.90
C ALA A 205 -23.45 15.26 -2.62
N GLN A 206 -22.11 15.39 -2.65
CA GLN A 206 -21.42 16.46 -3.39
C GLN A 206 -21.58 16.28 -4.91
N LEU A 207 -21.51 15.04 -5.42
CA LEU A 207 -21.82 14.76 -6.83
C LEU A 207 -23.28 15.08 -7.16
N ALA A 208 -24.22 14.64 -6.33
CA ALA A 208 -25.65 14.87 -6.56
C ALA A 208 -26.03 16.36 -6.57
N GLN A 209 -25.41 17.18 -5.72
CA GLN A 209 -25.60 18.63 -5.72
C GLN A 209 -25.06 19.30 -7.01
N GLN A 210 -23.89 18.86 -7.51
CA GLN A 210 -23.37 19.32 -8.80
C GLN A 210 -24.28 18.91 -9.97
N VAL A 211 -24.77 17.66 -9.97
CA VAL A 211 -25.71 17.17 -10.97
C VAL A 211 -27.02 17.98 -10.94
N LYS A 212 -27.60 18.28 -9.78
CA LYS A 212 -28.79 19.16 -9.69
C LYS A 212 -28.52 20.54 -10.30
N ALA A 213 -27.33 21.11 -10.08
CA ALA A 213 -26.95 22.40 -10.66
C ALA A 213 -26.81 22.37 -12.19
N GLN A 214 -26.32 21.26 -12.78
CA GLN A 214 -26.14 21.11 -14.24
C GLN A 214 -27.34 20.54 -15.01
N LEU A 215 -28.32 19.95 -14.31
CA LEU A 215 -29.57 19.45 -14.89
C LEU A 215 -30.75 20.39 -14.67
N GLY A 216 -30.74 21.20 -13.60
CA GLY A 216 -31.90 21.97 -13.18
C GLY A 216 -33.08 21.02 -12.91
N ASP A 217 -34.17 21.19 -13.66
CA ASP A 217 -35.37 20.36 -13.54
C ASP A 217 -35.53 19.35 -14.70
N ALA A 218 -34.47 19.13 -15.50
CA ALA A 218 -34.43 18.02 -16.45
C ALA A 218 -34.44 16.68 -15.69
N PRO A 219 -35.33 15.72 -16.04
CA PRO A 219 -35.46 14.47 -15.29
C PRO A 219 -34.35 13.48 -15.63
N VAL A 220 -33.87 12.78 -14.59
CA VAL A 220 -33.06 11.57 -14.71
C VAL A 220 -34.00 10.37 -14.68
N THR A 221 -33.91 9.52 -15.70
CA THR A 221 -34.70 8.29 -15.87
C THR A 221 -33.85 7.03 -15.69
N THR A 222 -32.56 7.13 -16.00
CA THR A 222 -31.59 6.03 -15.94
C THR A 222 -30.28 6.51 -15.35
N ILE A 223 -29.71 5.71 -14.44
CA ILE A 223 -28.38 5.89 -13.86
C ILE A 223 -27.57 4.68 -14.29
N VAL A 224 -26.57 4.93 -15.13
CA VAL A 224 -25.51 3.97 -15.41
C VAL A 224 -24.55 3.97 -14.20
N ALA A 225 -24.20 2.79 -13.71
CA ALA A 225 -23.04 2.57 -12.86
C ALA A 225 -21.94 1.97 -13.74
N ASP A 226 -20.82 2.68 -13.86
CA ASP A 226 -19.71 2.33 -14.74
C ASP A 226 -18.42 2.19 -13.94
N ASP A 227 -17.86 0.99 -13.96
CA ASP A 227 -16.56 0.63 -13.41
C ASP A 227 -15.56 0.10 -14.45
N SER A 228 -15.86 0.28 -15.75
CA SER A 228 -15.03 -0.19 -16.89
C SER A 228 -13.66 0.50 -17.03
N TYR A 229 -13.27 1.30 -16.03
CA TYR A 229 -11.93 1.87 -15.89
C TYR A 229 -10.85 0.78 -15.76
N TRP A 230 -11.19 -0.40 -15.23
CA TRP A 230 -10.45 -1.65 -15.50
C TRP A 230 -11.43 -2.81 -15.74
N ASP A 231 -10.92 -3.97 -16.15
CA ASP A 231 -11.72 -5.19 -16.35
C ASP A 231 -12.01 -5.84 -14.99
N ASP A 232 -13.28 -6.07 -14.64
CA ASP A 232 -13.69 -6.65 -13.35
C ASP A 232 -13.65 -8.19 -13.34
N ALA A 233 -13.30 -8.85 -14.45
CA ALA A 233 -13.21 -10.30 -14.54
C ALA A 233 -12.21 -10.94 -13.54
N ASP A 234 -11.22 -10.18 -13.06
CA ASP A 234 -10.29 -10.58 -12.00
C ASP A 234 -10.48 -9.82 -10.67
N ALA A 235 -11.68 -9.25 -10.44
CA ALA A 235 -12.04 -8.52 -9.21
C ALA A 235 -12.12 -9.40 -7.93
N TRP A 236 -11.80 -10.70 -8.01
CA TRP A 236 -11.53 -11.58 -6.88
C TRP A 236 -10.46 -12.60 -7.25
N ASP A 237 -9.30 -12.56 -6.59
CA ASP A 237 -8.23 -13.54 -6.84
C ASP A 237 -8.63 -14.94 -6.29
N PRO A 238 -8.46 -16.03 -7.06
CA PRO A 238 -8.83 -17.39 -6.62
C PRO A 238 -8.08 -17.93 -5.40
N THR A 239 -6.98 -17.29 -4.96
CA THR A 239 -6.23 -17.66 -3.75
C THR A 239 -6.73 -16.96 -2.50
N TRP A 240 -7.53 -15.89 -2.60
CA TRP A 240 -8.15 -15.24 -1.44
C TRP A 240 -9.26 -16.12 -0.85
N PRO A 241 -9.25 -16.39 0.48
CA PRO A 241 -10.35 -17.10 1.12
C PRO A 241 -11.65 -16.28 1.02
N GLU A 242 -12.72 -16.88 0.46
CA GLU A 242 -14.04 -16.23 0.31
C GLU A 242 -14.63 -15.73 1.65
N ASN A 243 -14.15 -16.25 2.80
CA ASN A 243 -14.47 -15.70 4.10
C ASN A 243 -13.93 -14.29 4.35
N GLU A 244 -12.81 -13.86 3.76
CA GLU A 244 -12.25 -12.51 3.95
C GLU A 244 -13.22 -11.40 3.55
N ARG A 245 -14.07 -11.70 2.57
CA ARG A 245 -15.19 -10.86 2.14
C ARG A 245 -16.29 -10.76 3.19
N THR A 246 -16.58 -11.84 3.89
CA THR A 246 -17.70 -11.92 4.85
C THR A 246 -17.30 -11.56 6.29
N ILE A 247 -16.05 -11.81 6.70
CA ILE A 247 -15.51 -11.30 7.97
C ILE A 247 -15.07 -9.84 7.85
N GLY A 248 -14.72 -9.38 6.64
CA GLY A 248 -14.71 -7.97 6.30
C GLY A 248 -13.35 -7.30 6.22
N TYR A 249 -12.35 -7.97 5.64
CA TYR A 249 -11.09 -7.35 5.25
C TYR A 249 -11.05 -7.00 3.75
N GLN A 250 -11.53 -7.90 2.87
CA GLN A 250 -11.36 -7.80 1.41
C GLN A 250 -12.68 -7.61 0.64
N PRO A 251 -12.88 -6.52 -0.14
CA PRO A 251 -14.02 -6.39 -1.05
C PRO A 251 -13.74 -7.06 -2.41
N ARG A 252 -14.70 -7.03 -3.33
CA ARG A 252 -14.40 -7.21 -4.76
C ARG A 252 -13.73 -5.95 -5.29
N VAL A 253 -12.72 -6.12 -6.14
CA VAL A 253 -11.86 -5.04 -6.65
C VAL A 253 -12.43 -4.46 -7.94
N THR A 254 -13.53 -3.73 -7.81
CA THR A 254 -14.20 -2.99 -8.89
C THR A 254 -13.74 -1.52 -8.90
N ALA A 255 -13.76 -0.86 -10.06
CA ALA A 255 -13.35 0.56 -10.14
C ALA A 255 -14.39 1.54 -9.56
N LEU A 256 -15.63 1.08 -9.33
CA LEU A 256 -16.68 1.80 -8.63
C LEU A 256 -17.15 1.02 -7.40
N MET A 257 -17.09 1.65 -6.23
CA MET A 257 -17.69 1.20 -4.99
C MET A 257 -17.96 2.40 -4.07
N VAL A 258 -18.57 2.18 -2.90
CA VAL A 258 -18.73 3.22 -1.86
C VAL A 258 -18.31 2.71 -0.49
N ASP A 259 -17.67 3.57 0.31
CA ASP A 259 -17.18 3.29 1.68
C ASP A 259 -16.33 2.01 1.80
N GLY A 260 -15.58 1.67 0.74
CA GLY A 260 -14.81 0.44 0.62
C GLY A 260 -15.66 -0.83 0.58
N ASP A 261 -16.93 -0.73 0.15
CA ASP A 261 -17.97 -1.76 0.14
C ASP A 261 -18.41 -2.29 1.52
N ARG A 262 -18.22 -1.52 2.60
CA ARG A 262 -18.56 -1.94 3.97
C ARG A 262 -20.07 -1.94 4.23
N ALA A 263 -20.61 -3.04 4.75
CA ALA A 263 -22.00 -3.10 5.22
C ALA A 263 -22.28 -2.18 6.43
N ASN A 264 -21.23 -1.84 7.21
CA ASN A 264 -21.21 -0.72 8.13
C ASN A 264 -20.00 0.17 7.76
N PRO A 265 -20.21 1.26 6.98
CA PRO A 265 -19.19 2.23 6.61
C PRO A 265 -18.33 2.78 7.76
N SER A 266 -18.83 2.79 9.00
CA SER A 266 -18.11 3.31 10.18
C SER A 266 -17.35 2.24 10.98
N ALA A 267 -17.23 1.00 10.47
CA ALA A 267 -16.47 -0.08 11.11
C ALA A 267 -15.36 -0.63 10.19
N ALA A 268 -14.09 -0.51 10.61
CA ALA A 268 -12.93 -0.87 9.77
C ALA A 268 -13.00 -2.31 9.24
N THR A 269 -13.33 -3.25 10.12
CA THR A 269 -13.69 -4.64 9.78
C THR A 269 -15.21 -4.74 9.67
N SER A 270 -15.72 -4.98 8.45
CA SER A 270 -17.16 -5.04 8.18
C SER A 270 -17.45 -5.87 6.92
N PRO A 271 -18.49 -6.74 6.92
CA PRO A 271 -18.81 -7.59 5.78
C PRO A 271 -18.96 -6.80 4.47
N ARG A 272 -18.41 -7.35 3.39
CA ARG A 272 -18.49 -6.84 2.02
C ARG A 272 -19.56 -7.60 1.23
N SER A 273 -20.04 -7.01 0.15
CA SER A 273 -21.03 -7.62 -0.76
C SER A 273 -20.39 -8.51 -1.82
N THR A 274 -21.23 -9.02 -2.72
CA THR A 274 -20.84 -9.58 -4.01
C THR A 274 -21.07 -8.59 -5.17
N ASP A 275 -21.50 -7.36 -4.90
CA ASP A 275 -21.91 -6.34 -5.87
C ASP A 275 -21.66 -4.91 -5.32
N PRO A 276 -20.41 -4.41 -5.37
CA PRO A 276 -20.07 -3.05 -4.93
C PRO A 276 -20.61 -1.97 -5.87
N VAL A 277 -20.69 -2.28 -7.17
CA VAL A 277 -21.05 -1.36 -8.26
C VAL A 277 -22.55 -1.05 -8.22
N GLY A 278 -23.40 -2.08 -8.08
CA GLY A 278 -24.85 -1.92 -7.93
C GLY A 278 -25.22 -1.23 -6.62
N ARG A 279 -24.46 -1.48 -5.53
CA ARG A 279 -24.53 -0.68 -4.29
C ARG A 279 -24.22 0.80 -4.51
N ALA A 280 -23.12 1.12 -5.20
CA ALA A 280 -22.74 2.50 -5.49
C ALA A 280 -23.81 3.22 -6.33
N GLY A 281 -24.31 2.60 -7.40
CA GLY A 281 -25.41 3.13 -8.21
C GLY A 281 -26.71 3.32 -7.42
N ALA A 282 -27.08 2.37 -6.55
CA ALA A 282 -28.26 2.49 -5.69
C ALA A 282 -28.12 3.59 -4.62
N ALA A 283 -26.93 3.77 -4.04
CA ALA A 283 -26.65 4.85 -3.10
C ALA A 283 -26.65 6.22 -3.80
N PHE A 284 -26.11 6.31 -5.02
CA PHE A 284 -26.09 7.55 -5.79
C PHE A 284 -27.50 7.97 -6.25
N ARG A 285 -28.35 7.02 -6.63
CA ARG A 285 -29.79 7.28 -6.86
C ARG A 285 -30.45 7.95 -5.65
N THR A 286 -30.19 7.45 -4.45
CA THR A 286 -30.69 8.06 -3.21
C THR A 286 -30.15 9.47 -3.03
N ALA A 287 -28.84 9.69 -3.18
CA ALA A 287 -28.23 11.02 -3.07
C ALA A 287 -28.79 12.03 -4.09
N LEU A 288 -29.09 11.60 -5.33
CA LEU A 288 -29.73 12.41 -6.36
C LEU A 288 -31.19 12.79 -6.00
N ALA A 289 -31.94 11.85 -5.44
CA ALA A 289 -33.30 12.10 -4.94
C ALA A 289 -33.29 13.09 -3.76
N ASP A 290 -32.38 12.91 -2.79
CA ASP A 290 -32.19 13.80 -1.65
C ASP A 290 -31.72 15.21 -2.07
N ALA A 291 -30.96 15.32 -3.18
CA ALA A 291 -30.58 16.58 -3.81
C ALA A 291 -31.69 17.22 -4.68
N GLY A 292 -32.86 16.60 -4.80
CA GLY A 292 -34.00 17.13 -5.56
C GLY A 292 -33.85 17.06 -7.08
N VAL A 293 -33.06 16.11 -7.59
CA VAL A 293 -32.98 15.83 -9.04
C VAL A 293 -34.28 15.18 -9.50
N ALA A 294 -34.93 15.75 -10.51
CA ALA A 294 -36.22 15.28 -10.99
C ALA A 294 -36.13 13.83 -11.52
N GLY A 295 -37.13 13.00 -11.23
CA GLY A 295 -37.18 11.59 -11.64
C GLY A 295 -36.22 10.63 -10.92
N ALA A 296 -35.18 11.15 -10.24
CA ALA A 296 -34.09 10.32 -9.72
C ALA A 296 -34.54 9.23 -8.73
N ALA A 297 -35.57 9.45 -7.92
CA ALA A 297 -36.09 8.44 -6.98
C ALA A 297 -36.54 7.15 -7.66
N ASP A 298 -37.12 7.25 -8.87
CA ASP A 298 -37.66 6.14 -9.67
C ASP A 298 -36.67 5.67 -10.76
N ALA A 299 -35.50 6.30 -10.86
CA ALA A 299 -34.53 6.04 -11.92
C ALA A 299 -33.98 4.61 -11.89
N GLN A 300 -33.90 3.98 -13.06
CA GLN A 300 -33.37 2.63 -13.21
C GLN A 300 -31.85 2.65 -13.08
N VAL A 301 -31.28 1.76 -12.25
CA VAL A 301 -29.82 1.60 -12.12
C VAL A 301 -29.39 0.42 -12.98
N VAL A 302 -28.41 0.63 -13.86
CA VAL A 302 -27.90 -0.38 -14.81
C VAL A 302 -26.37 -0.38 -14.84
N GLN A 303 -25.75 -1.55 -14.98
CA GLN A 303 -24.29 -1.68 -15.17
C GLN A 303 -23.97 -1.70 -16.66
N ARG A 304 -23.12 -0.76 -17.12
CA ARG A 304 -22.57 -0.67 -18.50
C ARG A 304 -21.50 0.42 -18.55
N ALA A 305 -20.65 0.38 -19.57
CA ALA A 305 -19.77 1.49 -19.89
C ALA A 305 -20.54 2.77 -20.28
N THR A 306 -19.95 3.94 -19.97
CA THR A 306 -20.36 5.25 -20.50
C THR A 306 -20.15 5.33 -22.01
N THR A 307 -21.07 5.98 -22.72
CA THR A 307 -20.93 6.34 -24.14
C THR A 307 -20.59 7.81 -24.37
N SER A 308 -20.52 8.60 -23.31
CA SER A 308 -20.34 10.06 -23.35
C SER A 308 -19.12 10.52 -22.53
N THR A 309 -18.53 11.63 -22.98
CA THR A 309 -17.47 12.38 -22.29
C THR A 309 -17.96 13.71 -21.68
N ASP A 310 -19.25 14.07 -21.82
CA ASP A 310 -19.84 15.29 -21.22
C ASP A 310 -19.92 15.16 -19.70
N THR A 311 -18.84 15.53 -19.01
CA THR A 311 -18.73 15.44 -17.55
C THR A 311 -19.45 16.60 -16.87
N ILE A 312 -20.52 16.30 -16.15
CA ILE A 312 -21.39 17.26 -15.46
C ILE A 312 -21.13 17.36 -13.95
N ALA A 313 -20.48 16.37 -13.34
CA ALA A 313 -20.01 16.47 -11.96
C ALA A 313 -18.69 15.72 -11.76
N SER A 314 -17.91 16.15 -10.77
CA SER A 314 -16.71 15.44 -10.34
C SER A 314 -16.43 15.66 -8.86
N VAL A 315 -15.91 14.62 -8.22
CA VAL A 315 -15.25 14.65 -6.92
C VAL A 315 -13.94 13.89 -7.03
N SER A 316 -13.06 14.00 -6.03
CA SER A 316 -11.78 13.29 -6.03
C SER A 316 -11.40 12.87 -4.62
N SER A 317 -10.69 11.75 -4.52
CA SER A 317 -10.21 11.17 -3.27
C SER A 317 -9.35 12.14 -2.44
N GLN A 318 -9.07 11.76 -1.20
CA GLN A 318 -7.89 12.24 -0.48
C GLN A 318 -6.61 11.94 -1.31
N PRO A 319 -5.53 12.71 -1.17
CA PRO A 319 -4.33 12.50 -1.98
C PRO A 319 -3.65 11.17 -1.59
N VAL A 320 -2.91 10.55 -2.52
CA VAL A 320 -2.23 9.25 -2.32
C VAL A 320 -1.43 9.19 -1.00
N SER A 321 -0.76 10.28 -0.63
CA SER A 321 -0.10 10.45 0.68
C SER A 321 -1.02 10.18 1.89
N THR A 322 -2.22 10.76 1.89
CA THR A 322 -3.24 10.53 2.93
C THR A 322 -3.82 9.13 2.87
N LEU A 323 -3.98 8.56 1.67
CA LEU A 323 -4.47 7.19 1.48
C LEU A 323 -3.46 6.17 2.03
N ILE A 324 -2.15 6.36 1.80
CA ILE A 324 -1.08 5.57 2.42
C ILE A 324 -1.10 5.72 3.96
N GLY A 325 -1.25 6.95 4.47
CA GLY A 325 -1.37 7.23 5.90
C GLY A 325 -2.60 6.63 6.58
N GLN A 326 -3.67 6.32 5.82
CA GLN A 326 -4.83 5.56 6.32
C GLN A 326 -4.62 4.04 6.16
N MET A 327 -4.01 3.61 5.06
CA MET A 327 -3.77 2.21 4.72
C MET A 327 -2.76 1.52 5.65
N ILE A 328 -1.59 2.13 5.85
CA ILE A 328 -0.44 1.46 6.48
C ILE A 328 -0.66 1.19 7.98
N PRO A 329 -1.13 2.15 8.82
CA PRO A 329 -1.37 1.91 10.25
C PRO A 329 -2.49 0.89 10.53
N ASN A 330 -3.53 0.91 9.70
CA ASN A 330 -4.72 0.06 9.86
C ASN A 330 -4.62 -1.28 9.10
N SER A 331 -3.64 -1.40 8.20
CA SER A 331 -3.47 -2.53 7.28
C SER A 331 -4.66 -2.75 6.32
N ASP A 332 -5.30 -1.68 5.86
CA ASP A 332 -6.51 -1.76 5.03
C ASP A 332 -6.22 -2.39 3.64
N ASN A 333 -6.82 -3.54 3.34
CA ASN A 333 -6.65 -4.20 2.04
C ASN A 333 -7.33 -3.45 0.90
N THR A 334 -8.46 -2.79 1.16
CA THR A 334 -9.26 -2.09 0.14
C THR A 334 -8.47 -0.93 -0.47
N LEU A 335 -7.78 -0.16 0.37
CA LEU A 335 -6.89 0.91 -0.08
C LEU A 335 -5.67 0.38 -0.86
N ALA A 336 -5.20 -0.83 -0.51
CA ALA A 336 -4.04 -1.43 -1.16
C ALA A 336 -4.36 -1.95 -2.57
N GLU A 337 -5.48 -2.65 -2.74
CA GLU A 337 -5.94 -3.05 -4.08
C GLU A 337 -6.23 -1.84 -4.96
N MET A 338 -6.93 -0.82 -4.42
CA MET A 338 -7.15 0.45 -5.12
C MET A 338 -5.84 1.06 -5.64
N LEU A 339 -4.84 1.25 -4.76
CA LEU A 339 -3.58 1.88 -5.15
C LEU A 339 -2.79 1.03 -6.14
N ALA A 340 -2.80 -0.31 -6.01
CA ALA A 340 -2.16 -1.20 -6.97
C ALA A 340 -2.81 -1.13 -8.37
N ARG A 341 -4.14 -1.15 -8.43
CA ARG A 341 -4.94 -1.13 -9.66
C ARG A 341 -4.87 0.21 -10.37
N VAL A 342 -4.98 1.32 -9.62
CA VAL A 342 -4.81 2.68 -10.18
C VAL A 342 -3.38 2.90 -10.67
N SER A 343 -2.35 2.44 -9.94
CA SER A 343 -0.95 2.53 -10.42
C SER A 343 -0.77 1.79 -11.75
N SER A 344 -1.28 0.56 -11.86
CA SER A 344 -1.24 -0.18 -13.13
C SER A 344 -2.03 0.50 -14.26
N LYS A 345 -3.18 1.10 -13.95
CA LYS A 345 -4.00 1.79 -14.95
C LYS A 345 -3.30 3.05 -15.48
N GLU A 346 -2.78 3.88 -14.59
CA GLU A 346 -2.10 5.15 -14.93
C GLU A 346 -0.71 4.92 -15.53
N SER A 347 -0.03 3.82 -15.21
CA SER A 347 1.20 3.40 -15.92
C SER A 347 0.92 2.82 -17.32
N GLY A 348 -0.34 2.81 -17.78
CA GLY A 348 -0.74 2.27 -19.08
C GLY A 348 -0.83 0.74 -19.16
N ALA A 349 -0.60 0.02 -18.05
CA ALA A 349 -0.68 -1.44 -17.99
C ALA A 349 -2.12 -1.99 -17.79
N GLY A 350 -3.11 -1.09 -17.67
CA GLY A 350 -4.53 -1.39 -17.86
C GLY A 350 -5.32 -1.77 -16.60
N GLY A 351 -4.67 -1.94 -15.45
CA GLY A 351 -5.33 -2.17 -14.17
C GLY A 351 -5.68 -3.63 -13.83
N SER A 352 -5.10 -4.63 -14.52
CA SER A 352 -5.35 -6.07 -14.22
C SER A 352 -4.40 -6.63 -13.16
N ALA A 353 -4.81 -7.68 -12.43
CA ALA A 353 -3.94 -8.39 -11.48
C ALA A 353 -2.70 -8.97 -12.18
N ALA A 354 -2.88 -9.48 -13.41
CA ALA A 354 -1.79 -10.02 -14.22
C ALA A 354 -0.68 -9.00 -14.56
N SER A 355 -0.99 -7.70 -14.55
CA SER A 355 0.00 -6.64 -14.82
C SER A 355 0.88 -6.29 -13.62
N LEU A 356 0.45 -6.58 -12.39
CA LEU A 356 1.02 -5.98 -11.18
C LEU A 356 2.50 -6.31 -10.97
N THR A 357 2.96 -7.50 -11.36
CA THR A 357 4.38 -7.86 -11.24
C THR A 357 5.26 -6.91 -12.05
N GLY A 358 4.94 -6.65 -13.33
CA GLY A 358 5.72 -5.74 -14.17
C GLY A 358 5.67 -4.29 -13.67
N VAL A 359 4.48 -3.80 -13.30
CA VAL A 359 4.30 -2.43 -12.77
C VAL A 359 5.10 -2.21 -11.48
N TYR A 360 5.17 -3.19 -10.61
CA TYR A 360 5.98 -3.11 -9.39
C TYR A 360 7.48 -3.27 -9.69
N GLN A 361 7.86 -4.08 -10.67
CA GLN A 361 9.26 -4.21 -11.10
C GLN A 361 9.78 -2.88 -11.68
N ASP A 362 9.07 -2.28 -12.63
CA ASP A 362 9.43 -1.00 -13.24
C ASP A 362 9.48 0.14 -12.22
N ALA A 363 8.51 0.20 -11.30
CA ALA A 363 8.44 1.24 -10.27
C ALA A 363 9.50 1.09 -9.18
N LEU A 364 9.72 -0.12 -8.66
CA LEU A 364 10.62 -0.36 -7.54
C LEU A 364 12.10 -0.35 -7.96
N ALA A 365 12.41 -0.69 -9.22
CA ALA A 365 13.75 -0.47 -9.78
C ALA A 365 14.20 1.00 -9.70
N GLY A 366 13.26 1.96 -9.74
CA GLY A 366 13.53 3.38 -9.54
C GLY A 366 14.15 3.70 -8.17
N TYR A 367 13.85 2.91 -7.14
CA TYR A 367 14.41 3.05 -5.79
C TYR A 367 15.76 2.32 -5.60
N GLY A 368 16.35 1.75 -6.66
CA GLY A 368 17.67 1.12 -6.61
C GLY A 368 17.70 -0.29 -6.00
N VAL A 369 16.54 -0.92 -5.79
CA VAL A 369 16.44 -2.34 -5.43
C VAL A 369 16.29 -3.20 -6.70
N ASP A 370 16.86 -4.41 -6.72
CA ASP A 370 16.66 -5.36 -7.83
C ASP A 370 15.33 -6.11 -7.66
N PRO A 371 14.33 -5.90 -8.52
CA PRO A 371 13.02 -6.52 -8.38
C PRO A 371 12.86 -7.77 -9.27
N ALA A 372 13.91 -8.26 -9.93
CA ALA A 372 13.82 -9.39 -10.85
C ALA A 372 13.26 -10.67 -10.20
N GLY A 373 13.41 -10.82 -8.88
CA GLY A 373 12.89 -11.94 -8.08
C GLY A 373 11.46 -11.79 -7.54
N ILE A 374 10.79 -10.64 -7.68
CA ILE A 374 9.45 -10.45 -7.10
C ILE A 374 8.33 -10.98 -7.99
N ALA A 375 7.31 -11.58 -7.39
CA ALA A 375 6.05 -11.93 -8.04
C ALA A 375 4.88 -11.33 -7.26
N ILE A 376 4.09 -10.49 -7.93
CA ILE A 376 2.97 -9.74 -7.35
C ILE A 376 1.66 -10.21 -7.98
N LYS A 377 0.69 -10.56 -7.13
CA LYS A 377 -0.67 -10.99 -7.50
C LYS A 377 -1.74 -10.00 -7.04
N ASP A 378 -1.50 -9.31 -5.94
CA ASP A 378 -2.40 -8.31 -5.39
C ASP A 378 -1.64 -7.15 -4.71
N GLY A 379 -2.35 -6.09 -4.34
CA GLY A 379 -1.76 -4.99 -3.57
C GLY A 379 -1.78 -5.21 -2.05
N SER A 380 -2.74 -5.98 -1.56
CA SER A 380 -2.94 -6.15 -0.12
C SER A 380 -1.98 -7.14 0.53
N GLY A 381 -1.42 -8.09 -0.22
CA GLY A 381 -0.70 -9.24 0.32
C GLY A 381 -1.62 -10.31 0.92
N GLU A 382 -2.89 -10.37 0.51
CA GLU A 382 -3.85 -11.40 0.93
C GLU A 382 -3.66 -12.70 0.13
N SER A 383 -3.17 -12.59 -1.12
CA SER A 383 -2.81 -13.72 -1.95
C SER A 383 -1.53 -14.40 -1.43
N ALA A 384 -1.66 -15.68 -1.11
CA ALA A 384 -0.54 -16.58 -0.80
C ALA A 384 0.36 -16.88 -2.02
N ALA A 385 0.00 -16.41 -3.21
CA ALA A 385 0.79 -16.55 -4.44
C ALA A 385 1.63 -15.30 -4.78
N ASN A 386 1.66 -14.29 -3.90
CA ASN A 386 2.73 -13.30 -3.86
C ASN A 386 4.05 -13.95 -3.42
N ALA A 387 5.17 -13.54 -4.00
CA ALA A 387 6.51 -13.98 -3.60
C ALA A 387 7.47 -12.79 -3.59
N VAL A 388 8.02 -12.46 -2.43
CA VAL A 388 9.04 -11.39 -2.25
C VAL A 388 9.96 -11.81 -1.10
N SER A 389 11.27 -11.76 -1.29
CA SER A 389 12.22 -12.20 -0.26
C SER A 389 12.34 -11.21 0.92
N PRO A 390 12.71 -11.68 2.13
CA PRO A 390 13.07 -10.81 3.24
C PRO A 390 14.15 -9.78 2.87
N SER A 391 15.16 -10.21 2.11
CA SER A 391 16.26 -9.40 1.56
C SER A 391 15.73 -8.22 0.75
N PHE A 392 14.81 -8.45 -0.20
CA PHE A 392 14.21 -7.37 -1.00
C PHE A 392 13.47 -6.35 -0.13
N VAL A 393 12.71 -6.81 0.87
CA VAL A 393 11.98 -5.91 1.79
C VAL A 393 12.96 -5.09 2.64
N ALA A 394 14.04 -5.68 3.15
CA ALA A 394 15.05 -4.96 3.92
C ALA A 394 15.76 -3.87 3.08
N HIS A 395 16.16 -4.19 1.84
CA HIS A 395 16.75 -3.21 0.93
C HIS A 395 15.79 -2.05 0.60
N LEU A 396 14.51 -2.32 0.36
CA LEU A 396 13.49 -1.27 0.19
C LEU A 396 13.37 -0.41 1.46
N MET A 397 13.43 -1.03 2.65
CA MET A 397 13.35 -0.31 3.93
C MET A 397 14.52 0.66 4.17
N VAL A 398 15.66 0.55 3.48
CA VAL A 398 16.74 1.56 3.55
C VAL A 398 16.23 2.90 3.02
N ARG A 399 15.68 2.91 1.80
CA ARG A 399 15.15 4.13 1.16
C ARG A 399 13.95 4.69 1.92
N VAL A 400 13.09 3.81 2.44
CA VAL A 400 11.95 4.21 3.30
C VAL A 400 12.41 4.83 4.62
N ALA A 401 13.39 4.24 5.32
CA ALA A 401 13.88 4.75 6.61
C ALA A 401 14.67 6.07 6.47
N ALA A 402 15.24 6.33 5.29
CA ALA A 402 15.82 7.62 4.92
C ALA A 402 14.78 8.66 4.44
N GLY A 403 13.58 8.22 4.04
CA GLY A 403 12.49 9.06 3.53
C GLY A 403 12.72 9.59 2.11
N GLU A 404 13.69 9.04 1.39
CA GLU A 404 14.17 9.50 0.08
C GLU A 404 13.14 9.29 -1.04
N GLU A 405 13.32 10.02 -2.16
CA GLU A 405 12.54 9.81 -3.41
C GLU A 405 11.00 9.78 -3.23
N GLY A 406 10.51 10.54 -2.24
CA GLY A 406 9.10 10.66 -1.90
C GLY A 406 8.57 9.65 -0.87
N LEU A 407 9.39 8.70 -0.42
CA LEU A 407 9.01 7.63 0.52
C LEU A 407 8.79 8.12 1.97
N GLY A 408 9.10 9.38 2.29
CA GLY A 408 8.87 9.97 3.62
C GLY A 408 7.47 9.72 4.19
N VAL A 409 6.42 9.79 3.37
CA VAL A 409 5.05 9.52 3.86
C VAL A 409 4.81 8.04 4.22
N LEU A 410 5.45 7.09 3.52
CA LEU A 410 5.43 5.68 3.92
C LEU A 410 6.20 5.46 5.22
N SER A 411 7.35 6.15 5.37
CA SER A 411 8.17 6.16 6.57
C SER A 411 7.39 6.62 7.80
N GLU A 412 6.80 7.81 7.74
CA GLU A 412 5.98 8.41 8.80
C GLU A 412 4.72 7.59 9.14
N SER A 413 4.24 6.78 8.19
CA SER A 413 3.04 5.96 8.36
C SER A 413 3.27 4.60 9.04
N LEU A 414 4.51 4.08 9.12
CA LEU A 414 4.74 2.74 9.67
C LEU A 414 4.27 2.61 11.14
N PRO A 415 3.59 1.51 11.51
CA PRO A 415 3.34 1.18 12.91
C PRO A 415 4.62 1.14 13.74
N VAL A 416 4.58 1.68 14.95
CA VAL A 416 5.71 1.74 15.88
C VAL A 416 5.46 0.79 17.05
N ALA A 417 6.47 -0.04 17.38
CA ALA A 417 6.42 -1.06 18.43
C ALA A 417 5.84 -0.56 19.75
N GLY A 418 4.66 -1.05 20.12
CA GLY A 418 4.00 -0.70 21.37
C GLY A 418 3.37 0.69 21.42
N VAL A 419 3.37 1.44 20.31
CA VAL A 419 2.92 2.85 20.25
C VAL A 419 1.75 3.05 19.29
N SER A 420 1.83 2.54 18.05
CA SER A 420 0.86 2.88 16.99
C SER A 420 0.49 1.70 16.09
N GLY A 421 -0.63 1.85 15.36
CA GLY A 421 -1.12 0.90 14.36
C GLY A 421 -1.25 -0.53 14.88
N THR A 422 -1.00 -1.51 14.00
CA THR A 422 -1.01 -2.94 14.31
C THR A 422 0.07 -3.41 15.30
N LEU A 423 0.98 -2.53 15.72
CA LEU A 423 2.02 -2.81 16.72
C LEU A 423 1.72 -2.25 18.12
N ALA A 424 0.67 -1.43 18.31
CA ALA A 424 0.40 -0.73 19.56
C ALA A 424 0.30 -1.63 20.82
N SER A 425 -0.18 -2.88 20.65
CA SER A 425 -0.31 -3.88 21.72
C SER A 425 0.80 -4.94 21.75
N ARG A 426 1.73 -4.91 20.78
CA ARG A 426 2.89 -5.83 20.69
C ARG A 426 4.07 -5.29 21.51
N PHE A 427 5.16 -6.06 21.54
CA PHE A 427 6.40 -5.77 22.28
C PHE A 427 6.11 -5.55 23.77
N THR A 428 5.83 -6.65 24.47
CA THR A 428 5.52 -6.69 25.92
C THR A 428 6.39 -7.71 26.64
N GLY A 429 6.41 -7.69 27.98
CA GLY A 429 7.30 -8.56 28.77
C GLY A 429 8.78 -8.24 28.51
N ALA A 430 9.60 -9.26 28.29
CA ALA A 430 11.01 -9.07 27.93
C ALA A 430 11.19 -8.26 26.63
N ASN A 431 10.30 -8.44 25.66
CA ASN A 431 10.36 -7.77 24.35
C ASN A 431 10.02 -6.27 24.45
N ALA A 432 9.66 -5.77 25.65
CA ALA A 432 9.36 -4.35 25.88
C ALA A 432 10.58 -3.42 25.67
N VAL A 433 11.81 -3.95 25.62
CA VAL A 433 13.04 -3.18 25.37
C VAL A 433 13.04 -2.46 24.02
N ALA A 434 12.37 -3.02 23.00
CA ALA A 434 12.32 -2.49 21.64
C ALA A 434 11.09 -1.59 21.36
N ARG A 435 10.32 -1.22 22.39
CA ARG A 435 9.15 -0.34 22.25
C ARG A 435 9.58 1.07 21.87
N GLY A 436 8.90 1.67 20.89
CA GLY A 436 9.27 2.98 20.35
C GLY A 436 10.56 2.98 19.52
N ARG A 437 11.06 1.80 19.12
CA ARG A 437 12.34 1.64 18.40
C ARG A 437 12.23 0.86 17.09
N VAL A 438 11.24 -0.04 16.98
CA VAL A 438 10.92 -0.74 15.72
C VAL A 438 9.79 -0.01 15.00
N HIS A 439 10.03 0.36 13.74
CA HIS A 439 9.08 0.96 12.82
C HIS A 439 8.82 -0.06 11.71
N ALA A 440 7.69 -0.76 11.73
CA ALA A 440 7.51 -1.95 10.87
C ALA A 440 6.06 -2.23 10.50
N LYS A 441 5.87 -2.67 9.25
CA LYS A 441 4.60 -3.19 8.75
C LYS A 441 4.44 -4.65 9.17
N THR A 442 3.29 -4.99 9.76
CA THR A 442 2.89 -6.38 10.01
C THR A 442 2.20 -6.99 8.79
N GLY A 443 2.46 -8.27 8.51
CA GLY A 443 1.61 -9.10 7.66
C GLY A 443 1.10 -10.35 8.40
N TRP A 444 -0.05 -10.83 7.97
CA TRP A 444 -0.63 -12.12 8.36
C TRP A 444 -1.57 -12.58 7.25
N ILE A 445 -1.48 -13.87 6.92
CA ILE A 445 -2.48 -14.71 6.23
C ILE A 445 -2.40 -16.11 6.87
N ASP A 446 -3.28 -17.05 6.52
CA ASP A 446 -3.29 -18.38 7.16
C ASP A 446 -1.99 -19.19 6.98
N SER A 447 -1.21 -18.95 5.90
CA SER A 447 0.09 -19.61 5.68
C SER A 447 1.30 -18.87 6.25
N ALA A 448 1.19 -17.61 6.69
CA ALA A 448 2.35 -16.79 7.05
C ALA A 448 2.05 -15.67 8.05
N ASN A 449 3.01 -15.37 8.90
CA ASN A 449 3.04 -14.17 9.74
C ASN A 449 4.37 -13.43 9.50
N THR A 450 4.32 -12.12 9.28
CA THR A 450 5.49 -11.37 8.82
C THR A 450 5.63 -10.02 9.52
N LEU A 451 6.86 -9.53 9.57
CA LEU A 451 7.21 -8.20 10.06
C LEU A 451 8.39 -7.67 9.25
N GLY A 452 8.26 -6.48 8.64
CA GLY A 452 9.35 -5.84 7.89
C GLY A 452 9.36 -4.33 8.10
N GLY A 453 10.55 -3.74 8.19
CA GLY A 453 10.71 -2.35 8.64
C GLY A 453 12.16 -1.98 8.94
N TRP A 454 12.33 -1.01 9.85
CA TRP A 454 13.63 -0.69 10.44
C TRP A 454 13.58 -0.65 11.98
N ILE A 455 14.76 -0.66 12.57
CA ILE A 455 15.02 -0.66 14.01
C ILE A 455 16.06 0.42 14.31
N ASP A 456 15.75 1.36 15.19
CA ASP A 456 16.74 2.19 15.86
C ASP A 456 17.30 1.39 17.05
N ALA A 457 18.46 0.75 16.89
CA ALA A 457 18.97 -0.24 17.84
C ALA A 457 19.56 0.38 19.14
N ALA A 458 19.85 -0.47 20.12
CA ALA A 458 20.24 -0.06 21.48
C ALA A 458 21.59 0.67 21.56
N ASP A 459 22.48 0.43 20.60
CA ASP A 459 23.78 1.08 20.39
C ASP A 459 23.68 2.41 19.61
N GLY A 460 22.55 2.66 18.94
CA GLY A 460 22.31 3.79 18.05
C GLY A 460 22.37 3.45 16.55
N THR A 461 22.74 2.22 16.20
CA THR A 461 22.81 1.75 14.80
C THR A 461 21.40 1.62 14.22
N ARG A 462 21.21 2.00 12.96
CA ARG A 462 19.93 1.81 12.26
C ARG A 462 19.97 0.55 11.40
N LEU A 463 19.13 -0.41 11.75
CA LEU A 463 19.03 -1.69 11.05
C LEU A 463 17.74 -1.75 10.22
N THR A 464 17.83 -2.27 9.00
CA THR A 464 16.67 -2.66 8.19
C THR A 464 16.48 -4.16 8.26
N PHE A 465 15.22 -4.62 8.21
CA PHE A 465 14.93 -6.04 8.35
C PHE A 465 13.63 -6.48 7.70
N ALA A 466 13.55 -7.79 7.44
CA ALA A 466 12.29 -8.52 7.35
C ALA A 466 12.41 -9.91 7.96
N PHE A 467 11.35 -10.34 8.63
CA PHE A 467 11.23 -11.62 9.32
C PHE A 467 9.89 -12.27 8.99
N TYR A 468 9.93 -13.45 8.39
CA TYR A 468 8.76 -14.24 8.02
C TYR A 468 8.71 -15.55 8.83
N ALA A 469 7.53 -15.86 9.34
CA ALA A 469 7.21 -17.07 10.06
C ALA A 469 6.18 -17.87 9.25
N ILE A 470 6.68 -18.75 8.38
CA ILE A 470 5.90 -19.51 7.39
C ILE A 470 5.41 -20.82 8.00
N GLY A 471 4.14 -21.17 7.71
CA GLY A 471 3.47 -22.36 8.23
C GLY A 471 3.13 -22.32 9.72
N SER A 472 3.45 -21.23 10.43
CA SER A 472 3.19 -21.10 11.87
C SER A 472 1.87 -20.40 12.17
N SER A 473 1.16 -20.91 13.19
CA SER A 473 -0.06 -20.28 13.69
C SER A 473 0.23 -18.88 14.26
N ARG A 474 -0.66 -17.91 13.98
CA ARG A 474 -0.55 -16.52 14.44
C ARG A 474 -0.32 -16.38 15.96
N ALA A 475 -0.89 -17.28 16.76
CA ALA A 475 -0.72 -17.28 18.22
C ALA A 475 0.71 -17.63 18.68
N ALA A 476 1.45 -18.43 17.89
CA ALA A 476 2.84 -18.80 18.15
C ALA A 476 3.83 -17.84 17.46
N ALA A 477 3.51 -17.40 16.24
CA ALA A 477 4.38 -16.55 15.44
C ALA A 477 4.53 -15.13 15.99
N LEU A 478 3.45 -14.46 16.41
CA LEU A 478 3.53 -13.07 16.89
C LEU A 478 4.52 -12.85 18.06
N PRO A 479 4.50 -13.64 19.16
CA PRO A 479 5.47 -13.46 20.25
C PRO A 479 6.90 -13.86 19.86
N ALA A 480 7.08 -14.80 18.92
CA ALA A 480 8.39 -15.20 18.43
C ALA A 480 9.01 -14.13 17.51
N LEU A 481 8.20 -13.53 16.61
CA LEU A 481 8.59 -12.38 15.80
C LEU A 481 8.94 -11.17 16.68
N ASP A 482 8.15 -10.88 17.73
CA ASP A 482 8.52 -9.83 18.71
C ASP A 482 9.87 -10.14 19.39
N ALA A 483 10.18 -11.41 19.67
CA ALA A 483 11.39 -11.81 20.38
C ALA A 483 12.65 -11.72 19.50
N VAL A 484 12.63 -12.24 18.27
CA VAL A 484 13.77 -12.11 17.33
C VAL A 484 14.03 -10.65 16.96
N THR A 485 12.98 -9.83 16.84
CA THR A 485 13.12 -8.39 16.61
C THR A 485 13.68 -7.66 17.83
N ALA A 486 13.27 -8.03 19.06
CA ALA A 486 13.84 -7.46 20.28
C ALA A 486 15.29 -7.90 20.54
N ALA A 487 15.67 -9.11 20.13
CA ALA A 487 17.06 -9.57 20.13
C ALA A 487 17.90 -8.78 19.12
N THR A 488 17.40 -8.58 17.89
CA THR A 488 18.03 -7.77 16.84
C THR A 488 18.28 -6.33 17.32
N TYR A 489 17.26 -5.69 17.91
CA TYR A 489 17.38 -4.38 18.58
C TYR A 489 18.48 -4.35 19.66
N SER A 490 18.68 -5.46 20.38
CA SER A 490 19.65 -5.56 21.48
C SER A 490 21.08 -5.85 21.01
N CYS A 491 21.25 -6.45 19.82
CA CYS A 491 22.56 -6.67 19.19
C CYS A 491 23.09 -5.42 18.47
N GLY A 492 22.24 -4.66 17.78
CA GLY A 492 22.68 -3.51 16.99
C GLY A 492 23.68 -3.88 15.90
N GLY A 493 24.69 -3.03 15.68
CA GLY A 493 25.76 -3.27 14.71
C GLY A 493 26.72 -4.41 15.08
N ASP A 494 26.76 -4.82 16.35
CA ASP A 494 27.54 -5.99 16.82
C ASP A 494 26.88 -7.34 16.43
N LEU A 495 25.77 -7.33 15.68
CA LEU A 495 25.11 -8.51 15.12
C LEU A 495 25.97 -9.19 14.04
N THR A 496 26.04 -10.52 14.09
CA THR A 496 26.61 -11.36 13.04
C THR A 496 25.74 -12.60 12.81
N SER A 497 25.76 -13.11 11.58
CA SER A 497 25.47 -14.51 11.28
C SER A 497 26.58 -15.42 11.84
N SER A 498 26.22 -16.64 12.25
CA SER A 498 27.16 -17.70 12.70
C SER A 498 27.67 -18.57 11.57
#